data_AF-A0A9W9YLM2-F1
#
_entry.id   AF-A0A9W9YLM2-F1
#
_cell.length_a   1.000
_cell.length_b   1.000
_cell.length_c   1.000
_cell.angle_alpha   90.00
_cell.angle_beta   90.00
_cell.angle_gamma   90.00
#
_symmetry.space_group_name_H-M   'P 1'
#
loop_
_entity.id
_entity.type
_entity.pdbx_description
1 polymer ?
#
loop_
_entity_poly.entity_id
_entity_poly.type
_entity_poly.pdbx_seq_one_letter_code
_entity_poly.pdbx_strand_id
1 'polypeptide(L)'
;MRQLMAEVAEMRKENQQLKSEVAKIKTQSRRQLFKRSKDCDPECSNAVRKVYKELLKNQHQDLEDQEDRENQLNFDLSTSFESPSNQAMAKKVQSEVRSVYGKKKWKKAIIRVAVHQHWRSLRDDTTRRTNRKFEEHQRKVKQSSHLKRKLSRRISSLEKTPLSDKDKEKAQEILCSPNAVEYMSSEESDNDDDSTQGPKARKIRKLVWEKSKLRNIKSRIVEAYLEGLSERQC
;
A
#
# COMPACT_ATOMS: atom_id res chain seq x y z
N MET A 1 -10.30 -7.61 -59.14
CA MET A 1 -9.92 -8.84 -58.42
C MET A 1 -8.50 -8.80 -57.86
N ARG A 2 -7.43 -8.65 -58.67
CA ARG A 2 -6.04 -8.64 -58.14
C ARG A 2 -5.73 -7.46 -57.20
N GLN A 3 -6.20 -6.25 -57.52
CA GLN A 3 -6.02 -5.06 -56.66
C GLN A 3 -6.73 -5.21 -55.31
N LEU A 4 -7.99 -5.66 -55.30
CA LEU A 4 -8.74 -5.95 -54.08
C LEU A 4 -8.05 -7.00 -53.18
N MET A 5 -7.44 -8.03 -53.78
CA MET A 5 -6.72 -9.05 -53.01
C MET A 5 -5.42 -8.51 -52.39
N ALA A 6 -4.75 -7.57 -53.06
CA ALA A 6 -3.57 -6.90 -52.51
C ALA A 6 -3.95 -5.97 -51.35
N GLU A 7 -5.02 -5.20 -51.50
CA GLU A 7 -5.55 -4.30 -50.46
C GLU A 7 -6.01 -5.08 -49.20
N VAL A 8 -6.67 -6.22 -49.38
CA VAL A 8 -7.05 -7.11 -48.27
C VAL A 8 -5.82 -7.71 -47.57
N ALA A 9 -4.76 -8.03 -48.31
CA ALA A 9 -3.52 -8.54 -47.71
C ALA A 9 -2.80 -7.46 -46.89
N GLU A 10 -2.80 -6.22 -47.37
CA GLU A 10 -2.23 -5.06 -46.68
C GLU A 10 -3.00 -4.75 -45.39
N MET A 11 -4.34 -4.69 -45.44
CA MET A 11 -5.20 -4.51 -44.26
C MET A 11 -5.01 -5.62 -43.21
N ARG A 12 -4.71 -6.86 -43.63
CA ARG A 12 -4.43 -7.97 -42.69
C ARG A 12 -3.09 -7.77 -41.98
N LYS A 13 -2.07 -7.28 -42.69
CA LYS A 13 -0.75 -6.99 -42.13
C LYS A 13 -0.82 -5.86 -41.12
N GLU A 14 -1.53 -4.78 -41.45
CA GLU A 14 -1.79 -3.67 -40.51
C GLU A 14 -2.55 -4.12 -39.27
N ASN A 15 -3.62 -4.91 -39.42
CA ASN A 15 -4.35 -5.47 -38.29
C ASN A 15 -3.47 -6.33 -37.38
N GLN A 16 -2.53 -7.09 -37.96
CA GLN A 16 -1.62 -7.91 -37.18
C GLN A 16 -0.60 -7.05 -36.41
N GLN A 17 -0.13 -5.97 -37.03
CA GLN A 17 0.76 -4.99 -36.39
C GLN A 17 0.06 -4.25 -35.25
N LEU A 18 -1.16 -3.73 -35.48
CA LEU A 18 -1.98 -3.06 -34.47
C LEU A 18 -2.26 -3.97 -33.27
N LYS A 19 -2.59 -5.25 -33.51
CA LYS A 19 -2.76 -6.25 -32.43
C LYS A 19 -1.50 -6.41 -31.59
N SER A 20 -0.32 -6.42 -32.22
CA SER A 20 0.95 -6.52 -31.52
C SER A 20 1.27 -5.27 -30.69
N GLU A 21 0.92 -4.08 -31.17
CA GLU A 21 1.10 -2.82 -30.46
C GLU A 21 0.15 -2.69 -29.27
N VAL A 22 -1.12 -3.05 -29.46
CA VAL A 22 -2.11 -3.11 -28.36
C VAL A 22 -1.65 -4.07 -27.27
N ALA A 23 -1.11 -5.24 -27.61
CA ALA A 23 -0.56 -6.17 -26.62
C ALA A 23 0.64 -5.58 -25.86
N LYS A 24 1.53 -4.85 -26.54
CA LYS A 24 2.66 -4.14 -25.91
C LYS A 24 2.17 -3.01 -24.98
N ILE A 25 1.17 -2.24 -25.39
CA ILE A 25 0.58 -1.17 -24.58
C ILE A 25 -0.10 -1.76 -23.33
N LYS A 26 -0.90 -2.82 -23.49
CA LYS A 26 -1.55 -3.52 -22.37
C LYS A 26 -0.53 -4.04 -21.35
N THR A 27 0.55 -4.66 -21.81
CA THR A 27 1.63 -5.13 -20.92
C THR A 27 2.41 -3.98 -20.26
N GLN A 28 2.63 -2.87 -20.96
CA GLN A 28 3.23 -1.66 -20.38
C GLN A 28 2.33 -1.02 -19.33
N SER A 29 1.03 -0.80 -19.59
CA SER A 29 0.07 -0.27 -18.61
C SER A 29 -0.05 -1.15 -17.36
N ARG A 30 -0.08 -2.48 -17.52
CA ARG A 30 -0.07 -3.44 -16.39
C ARG A 30 1.17 -3.27 -15.50
N ARG A 31 2.32 -2.87 -16.07
CA ARG A 31 3.56 -2.58 -15.33
C ARG A 31 3.59 -1.17 -14.71
N GLN A 32 2.86 -0.21 -15.27
CA GLN A 32 2.86 1.18 -14.78
C GLN A 32 2.04 1.36 -13.50
N LEU A 33 0.91 0.67 -13.35
CA LEU A 33 0.06 0.74 -12.13
C LEU A 33 0.79 0.34 -10.83
N PHE A 34 1.91 -0.38 -10.95
CA PHE A 34 2.73 -0.84 -9.83
C PHE A 34 4.15 -0.28 -9.83
N LYS A 35 4.47 0.66 -10.73
CA LYS A 35 5.79 1.27 -10.79
C LYS A 35 5.98 2.19 -9.58
N ARG A 36 6.89 1.81 -8.68
CA ARG A 36 7.42 2.73 -7.67
C ARG A 36 8.13 3.88 -8.39
N SER A 37 8.09 5.09 -7.81
CA SER A 37 8.83 6.23 -8.37
C SER A 37 10.30 5.85 -8.52
N LYS A 38 10.89 6.26 -9.64
CA LYS A 38 12.19 5.80 -10.13
C LYS A 38 13.37 6.37 -9.35
N ASP A 39 13.10 7.17 -8.31
CA ASP A 39 14.05 8.15 -7.81
C ASP A 39 14.97 7.60 -6.72
N CYS A 40 14.69 6.41 -6.18
CA CYS A 40 15.57 5.79 -5.20
C CYS A 40 15.53 4.26 -5.26
N ASP A 41 16.71 3.65 -5.30
CA ASP A 41 16.86 2.20 -5.11
C ASP A 41 16.24 1.80 -3.75
N PRO A 42 15.20 0.95 -3.74
CA PRO A 42 14.54 0.52 -2.51
C PRO A 42 15.50 -0.15 -1.52
N GLU A 43 16.51 -0.87 -2.02
CA GLU A 43 17.48 -1.55 -1.17
C GLU A 43 18.40 -0.53 -0.48
N CYS A 44 18.88 0.47 -1.22
CA CYS A 44 19.66 1.58 -0.66
C CYS A 44 18.85 2.37 0.38
N SER A 45 17.56 2.64 0.09
CA SER A 45 16.66 3.32 1.01
C SER A 45 16.50 2.56 2.33
N ASN A 46 16.32 1.24 2.27
CA ASN A 46 16.19 0.40 3.45
C ASN A 46 17.50 0.33 4.25
N ALA A 47 18.64 0.24 3.56
CA ALA A 47 19.96 0.27 4.18
C ALA A 47 20.20 1.58 4.95
N VAL A 48 19.89 2.73 4.34
CA VAL A 48 19.97 4.05 4.98
C VAL A 48 19.12 4.11 6.25
N ARG A 49 17.85 3.66 6.17
CA ARG A 49 16.94 3.64 7.33
C ARG A 49 17.46 2.74 8.45
N LYS A 50 18.03 1.58 8.11
CA LYS A 50 18.59 0.64 9.07
C LYS A 50 19.81 1.25 9.76
N VAL A 51 20.78 1.74 8.99
CA VAL A 51 22.00 2.37 9.52
C VAL A 51 21.67 3.58 10.39
N TYR A 52 20.76 4.44 9.96
CA TYR A 52 20.34 5.60 10.75
C TYR A 52 19.73 5.17 12.10
N LYS A 53 18.87 4.14 12.11
CA LYS A 53 18.32 3.60 13.36
C LYS A 53 19.38 3.02 14.29
N GLU A 54 20.33 2.25 13.76
CA GLU A 54 21.42 1.69 14.57
C GLU A 54 22.35 2.79 15.10
N LEU A 55 22.64 3.84 14.30
CA LEU A 55 23.40 5.00 14.74
C LEU A 55 22.76 5.74 15.92
N LEU A 56 21.43 5.79 15.96
CA LEU A 56 20.69 6.37 17.09
C LEU A 56 20.68 5.43 18.30
N LYS A 57 20.49 4.12 18.10
CA LYS A 57 20.51 3.14 19.19
C LYS A 57 21.86 3.07 19.89
N ASN A 58 22.95 3.02 19.14
CA ASN A 58 24.30 2.94 19.71
C ASN A 58 24.61 4.21 20.53
N GLN A 59 24.18 5.38 20.06
CA GLN A 59 24.29 6.63 20.84
C GLN A 59 23.44 6.63 22.11
N HIS A 60 22.34 5.89 22.18
CA HIS A 60 21.52 5.79 23.39
C HIS A 60 22.06 4.80 24.42
N GLN A 61 22.88 3.84 23.99
CA GLN A 61 23.40 2.79 24.87
C GLN A 61 24.66 3.22 25.63
N ASP A 62 25.36 4.26 25.14
CA ASP A 62 26.58 4.80 25.74
C ASP A 62 26.32 6.00 26.69
N LEU A 63 25.06 6.39 26.94
CA LEU A 63 24.71 7.60 27.70
C LEU A 63 23.87 7.29 28.96
N GLU A 64 24.54 7.17 30.11
CA GLU A 64 23.89 7.08 31.43
C GLU A 64 23.49 8.47 31.98
N ASP A 65 24.17 9.55 31.55
CA ASP A 65 23.95 10.91 32.07
C ASP A 65 22.97 11.77 31.25
N GLN A 66 22.35 12.75 31.92
CA GLN A 66 21.24 13.55 31.38
C GLN A 66 21.71 14.68 30.43
N GLU A 67 22.96 15.15 30.59
CA GLU A 67 23.56 16.29 29.87
C GLU A 67 23.96 15.95 28.43
N ASP A 68 24.38 14.70 28.17
CA ASP A 68 24.82 14.26 26.84
C ASP A 68 23.67 13.93 25.87
N ARG A 69 22.42 13.90 26.35
CA ARG A 69 21.23 13.71 25.49
C ARG A 69 20.99 14.88 24.56
N GLU A 70 21.41 16.08 24.94
CA GLU A 70 21.28 17.29 24.11
C GLU A 70 22.28 17.30 22.93
N ASN A 71 23.40 16.59 23.05
CA ASN A 71 24.40 16.40 21.99
C ASN A 71 24.09 15.24 21.03
N GLN A 72 22.88 14.69 21.11
CA GLN A 72 22.46 13.60 20.24
C GLN A 72 22.47 14.06 18.78
N LEU A 73 23.35 13.45 17.98
CA LEU A 73 23.47 13.71 16.54
C LEU A 73 22.27 13.09 15.83
N ASN A 74 21.13 13.76 15.93
CA ASN A 74 19.91 13.46 15.22
C ASN A 74 19.69 14.48 14.10
N PHE A 75 18.85 14.13 13.13
CA PHE A 75 18.34 15.12 12.21
C PHE A 75 17.47 16.12 12.97
N ASP A 76 17.82 17.39 12.85
CA ASP A 76 16.95 18.47 13.23
C ASP A 76 15.86 18.63 12.15
N LEU A 77 14.63 18.34 12.53
CA LEU A 77 13.48 18.37 11.63
C LEU A 77 12.84 19.76 11.54
N SER A 78 13.27 20.70 12.39
CA SER A 78 12.80 22.09 12.38
C SER A 78 13.51 22.94 11.33
N THR A 79 14.77 22.61 11.02
CA THR A 79 15.59 23.32 10.03
C THR A 79 15.61 22.63 8.66
N SER A 80 16.21 23.26 7.66
CA SER A 80 16.38 22.69 6.31
C SER A 80 17.36 21.50 6.31
N PHE A 81 17.21 20.58 5.36
CA PHE A 81 18.17 19.49 5.13
C PHE A 81 19.58 20.00 4.79
N GLU A 82 19.67 21.20 4.21
CA GLU A 82 20.95 21.83 3.87
C GLU A 82 21.61 22.55 5.07
N SER A 83 20.99 22.51 6.27
CA SER A 83 21.60 23.07 7.47
C SER A 83 22.91 22.34 7.82
N PRO A 84 23.91 23.02 8.41
CA PRO A 84 25.19 22.41 8.74
C PRO A 84 25.06 21.14 9.60
N SER A 85 24.15 21.16 10.59
CA SER A 85 23.84 20.01 11.45
C SER A 85 23.29 18.82 10.66
N ASN A 86 22.26 19.04 9.84
CA ASN A 86 21.66 17.98 9.03
C ASN A 86 22.62 17.46 7.97
N GLN A 87 23.46 18.30 7.38
CA GLN A 87 24.52 17.87 6.46
C GLN A 87 25.59 17.04 7.15
N ALA A 88 25.95 17.36 8.39
CA ALA A 88 26.89 16.56 9.19
C ALA A 88 26.31 15.16 9.48
N MET A 89 25.05 15.09 9.93
CA MET A 89 24.37 13.81 10.15
C MET A 89 24.20 13.02 8.84
N ALA A 90 23.84 13.69 7.74
CA ALA A 90 23.73 13.06 6.44
C ALA A 90 25.06 12.46 5.97
N LYS A 91 26.18 13.18 6.17
CA LYS A 91 27.53 12.67 5.87
C LYS A 91 27.87 11.45 6.74
N LYS A 92 27.54 11.47 8.05
CA LYS A 92 27.74 10.35 8.99
C LYS A 92 26.96 9.10 8.57
N VAL A 93 25.67 9.24 8.26
CA VAL A 93 24.86 8.13 7.75
C VAL A 93 25.43 7.60 6.44
N GLN A 94 25.85 8.49 5.55
CA GLN A 94 26.38 8.12 4.24
C GLN A 94 27.76 7.43 4.33
N SER A 95 28.61 7.78 5.30
CA SER A 95 29.86 7.05 5.57
C SER A 95 29.57 5.68 6.14
N GLU A 96 28.62 5.55 7.07
CA GLU A 96 28.32 4.25 7.66
C GLU A 96 27.67 3.27 6.69
N VAL A 97 26.73 3.75 5.86
CA VAL A 97 26.15 2.90 4.80
C VAL A 97 27.25 2.33 3.89
N ARG A 98 28.29 3.12 3.58
CA ARG A 98 29.44 2.67 2.78
C ARG A 98 30.38 1.74 3.54
N SER A 99 30.47 1.87 4.85
CA SER A 99 31.23 0.98 5.73
C SER A 99 30.57 -0.40 5.79
N VAL A 100 29.29 -0.45 6.15
CA VAL A 100 28.51 -1.69 6.35
C VAL A 100 28.25 -2.44 5.05
N TYR A 101 27.90 -1.75 3.96
CA TYR A 101 27.48 -2.38 2.70
C TYR A 101 28.54 -2.33 1.59
N GLY A 102 29.69 -1.72 1.87
CA GLY A 102 30.81 -1.58 0.94
C GLY A 102 30.68 -0.38 -0.02
N LYS A 103 31.84 0.22 -0.35
CA LYS A 103 31.95 1.44 -1.17
C LYS A 103 31.47 1.29 -2.63
N LYS A 104 31.43 0.06 -3.15
CA LYS A 104 31.11 -0.25 -4.56
C LYS A 104 29.62 -0.48 -4.80
N LYS A 105 28.83 -0.82 -3.77
CA LYS A 105 27.41 -1.21 -3.94
C LYS A 105 26.54 -0.06 -4.44
N TRP A 106 26.69 1.13 -3.87
CA TRP A 106 25.96 2.33 -4.27
C TRP A 106 26.86 3.55 -4.45
N LYS A 107 26.61 4.33 -5.50
CA LYS A 107 27.25 5.63 -5.72
C LYS A 107 26.88 6.60 -4.58
N LYS A 108 27.80 7.48 -4.21
CA LYS A 108 27.61 8.50 -3.14
C LYS A 108 26.31 9.31 -3.34
N ALA A 109 26.04 9.71 -4.57
CA ALA A 109 24.84 10.47 -4.92
C ALA A 109 23.53 9.71 -4.62
N ILE A 110 23.48 8.40 -4.91
CA ILE A 110 22.30 7.57 -4.66
C ILE A 110 22.03 7.48 -3.15
N ILE A 111 23.07 7.26 -2.35
CA ILE A 111 22.95 7.23 -0.89
C ILE A 111 22.49 8.60 -0.37
N ARG A 112 23.05 9.70 -0.89
CA ARG A 112 22.63 11.06 -0.48
C ARG A 112 21.15 11.32 -0.79
N VAL A 113 20.66 10.92 -1.96
CA VAL A 113 19.23 11.01 -2.31
C VAL A 113 18.38 10.18 -1.35
N ALA A 114 18.80 8.95 -1.03
CA ALA A 114 18.12 8.08 -0.07
C ALA A 114 18.08 8.69 1.34
N VAL A 115 19.17 9.32 1.79
CA VAL A 115 19.26 10.03 3.08
C VAL A 115 18.32 11.24 3.11
N HIS A 116 18.33 12.08 2.07
CA HIS A 116 17.42 13.21 1.96
C HIS A 116 15.95 12.76 1.95
N GLN A 117 15.63 11.70 1.21
CA GLN A 117 14.29 11.12 1.20
C GLN A 117 13.89 10.59 2.59
N HIS A 118 14.83 10.00 3.33
CA HIS A 118 14.58 9.54 4.69
C HIS A 118 14.30 10.72 5.64
N TRP A 119 15.11 11.78 5.57
CA TRP A 119 14.90 13.01 6.35
C TRP A 119 13.52 13.63 6.06
N ARG A 120 13.13 13.75 4.78
CA ARG A 120 11.79 14.24 4.39
C ARG A 120 10.68 13.39 5.01
N SER A 121 10.83 12.06 4.96
CA SER A 121 9.87 11.14 5.57
C SER A 121 9.74 11.34 7.08
N LEU A 122 10.85 11.57 7.79
CA LEU A 122 10.84 11.84 9.23
C LEU A 122 10.17 13.17 9.55
N ARG A 123 10.50 14.22 8.79
CA ARG A 123 9.87 15.54 8.93
C ARG A 123 8.36 15.47 8.70
N ASP A 124 7.94 14.84 7.61
CA ASP A 124 6.52 14.66 7.29
C ASP A 124 5.78 13.89 8.39
N ASP A 125 6.37 12.82 8.93
CA ASP A 125 5.76 12.05 10.02
C ASP A 125 5.64 12.88 11.29
N THR A 126 6.65 13.68 11.63
CA THR A 126 6.60 14.64 12.75
C THR A 126 5.48 15.65 12.54
N THR A 127 5.39 16.29 11.36
CA THR A 127 4.31 17.23 11.02
C THR A 127 2.92 16.58 11.07
N ARG A 128 2.78 15.31 10.64
CA ARG A 128 1.51 14.58 10.74
C ARG A 128 1.12 14.29 12.19
N ARG A 129 2.09 13.98 13.04
CA ARG A 129 1.87 13.76 14.49
C ARG A 129 1.47 15.05 15.19
N THR A 130 2.17 16.16 14.94
CA THR A 130 1.81 17.46 15.52
C THR A 130 0.41 17.89 15.09
N ASN A 131 0.02 17.61 13.84
CA ASN A 131 -1.29 17.95 13.31
C ASN A 131 -2.41 16.96 13.69
N ARG A 132 -2.15 15.96 14.55
CA ARG A 132 -3.09 14.87 14.93
C ARG A 132 -3.69 14.07 13.75
N LYS A 133 -3.08 14.15 12.56
CA LYS A 133 -3.52 13.46 11.33
C LYS A 133 -2.78 12.15 11.05
N PHE A 134 -1.83 11.78 11.92
CA PHE A 134 -0.98 10.60 11.72
C PHE A 134 -1.80 9.30 11.67
N GLU A 135 -2.74 9.11 12.59
CA GLU A 135 -3.59 7.92 12.60
C GLU A 135 -4.53 7.85 11.39
N GLU A 136 -5.16 8.97 11.04
CA GLU A 136 -6.02 9.06 9.86
C GLU A 136 -5.24 8.67 8.59
N HIS A 137 -4.01 9.20 8.45
CA HIS A 137 -3.12 8.82 7.36
C HIS A 137 -2.78 7.33 7.39
N GLN A 138 -2.45 6.75 8.55
CA GLN A 138 -2.19 5.31 8.64
C GLN A 138 -3.40 4.47 8.24
N ARG A 139 -4.61 4.85 8.67
CA ARG A 139 -5.85 4.16 8.29
C ARG A 139 -6.04 4.22 6.77
N LYS A 140 -5.89 5.40 6.15
CA LYS A 140 -5.97 5.58 4.69
C LYS A 140 -4.91 4.76 3.94
N VAL A 141 -3.67 4.71 4.43
CA VAL A 141 -2.59 3.90 3.82
C VAL A 141 -2.90 2.41 3.92
N LYS A 142 -3.37 1.92 5.08
CA LYS A 142 -3.78 0.52 5.27
C LYS A 142 -4.93 0.16 4.33
N GLN A 143 -5.97 1.00 4.25
CA GLN A 143 -7.09 0.84 3.33
C GLN A 143 -6.63 0.78 1.88
N SER A 144 -5.83 1.75 1.43
CA SER A 144 -5.28 1.77 0.07
C SER A 144 -4.44 0.51 -0.23
N SER A 145 -3.59 0.08 0.71
CA SER A 145 -2.82 -1.15 0.56
C SER A 145 -3.71 -2.39 0.49
N HIS A 146 -4.78 -2.44 1.28
CA HIS A 146 -5.74 -3.55 1.25
C HIS A 146 -6.42 -3.61 -0.13
N LEU A 147 -6.97 -2.49 -0.61
CA LEU A 147 -7.64 -2.41 -1.90
C LEU A 147 -6.71 -2.80 -3.05
N LYS A 148 -5.45 -2.34 -3.03
CA LYS A 148 -4.43 -2.74 -4.03
C LYS A 148 -4.15 -4.24 -4.00
N ARG A 149 -4.06 -4.86 -2.82
CA ARG A 149 -3.90 -6.32 -2.68
C ARG A 149 -5.12 -7.06 -3.18
N LYS A 150 -6.33 -6.59 -2.83
CA LYS A 150 -7.61 -7.17 -3.28
C LYS A 150 -7.72 -7.13 -4.79
N LEU A 151 -7.36 -6.00 -5.42
CA LEU A 151 -7.30 -5.85 -6.87
C LEU A 151 -6.29 -6.80 -7.50
N SER A 152 -5.07 -6.88 -6.95
CA SER A 152 -4.02 -7.80 -7.43
C SER A 152 -4.47 -9.26 -7.37
N ARG A 153 -5.15 -9.67 -6.30
CA ARG A 153 -5.74 -11.00 -6.16
C ARG A 153 -6.82 -11.24 -7.23
N ARG A 154 -7.73 -10.29 -7.45
CA ARG A 154 -8.78 -10.41 -8.48
C ARG A 154 -8.19 -10.58 -9.88
N ILE A 155 -7.18 -9.78 -10.23
CA ILE A 155 -6.46 -9.90 -11.51
C ILE A 155 -5.82 -11.29 -11.64
N SER A 156 -5.17 -11.78 -10.58
CA SER A 156 -4.53 -13.11 -10.58
C SER A 156 -5.54 -14.25 -10.65
N SER A 157 -6.71 -14.11 -10.01
CA SER A 157 -7.79 -15.10 -10.06
C SER A 157 -8.47 -15.14 -11.42
N LEU A 158 -8.62 -13.99 -12.10
CA LEU A 158 -9.27 -13.88 -13.40
C LEU A 158 -8.61 -14.78 -14.45
N GLU A 159 -7.29 -14.93 -14.41
CA GLU A 159 -6.54 -15.81 -15.30
C GLU A 159 -6.98 -17.28 -15.17
N LYS A 160 -7.33 -17.70 -13.94
CA LYS A 160 -7.70 -19.07 -13.57
C LYS A 160 -9.19 -19.38 -13.72
N THR A 161 -10.04 -18.36 -13.84
CA THR A 161 -11.49 -18.55 -13.94
C THR A 161 -11.86 -19.18 -15.29
N PRO A 162 -12.77 -20.16 -15.34
CA PRO A 162 -13.28 -20.72 -16.60
C PRO A 162 -14.29 -19.75 -17.25
N LEU A 163 -13.81 -18.63 -17.74
CA LEU A 163 -14.57 -17.64 -18.53
C LEU A 163 -14.08 -17.65 -19.97
N SER A 164 -14.92 -17.17 -20.89
CA SER A 164 -14.50 -16.93 -22.27
C SER A 164 -13.36 -15.91 -22.31
N ASP A 165 -12.45 -16.04 -23.27
CA ASP A 165 -11.32 -15.10 -23.39
C ASP A 165 -11.80 -13.66 -23.60
N LYS A 166 -12.93 -13.49 -24.30
CA LYS A 166 -13.57 -12.19 -24.52
C LYS A 166 -14.06 -11.57 -23.21
N ASP A 167 -14.62 -12.36 -22.31
CA ASP A 167 -15.09 -11.86 -21.00
C ASP A 167 -13.93 -11.60 -20.04
N LYS A 168 -12.88 -12.43 -20.10
CA LYS A 168 -11.62 -12.18 -19.36
C LYS A 168 -10.99 -10.86 -19.80
N GLU A 169 -10.94 -10.59 -21.09
CA GLU A 169 -10.36 -9.35 -21.63
C GLU A 169 -11.13 -8.11 -21.13
N LYS A 170 -12.47 -8.13 -21.19
CA LYS A 170 -13.32 -7.05 -20.66
C LYS A 170 -13.15 -6.86 -19.15
N ALA A 171 -13.16 -7.96 -18.39
CA ALA A 171 -12.97 -7.90 -16.94
C ALA A 171 -11.57 -7.37 -16.58
N GLN A 172 -10.55 -7.75 -17.35
CA GLN A 172 -9.18 -7.28 -17.16
C GLN A 172 -9.05 -5.78 -17.43
N GLU A 173 -9.71 -5.26 -18.47
CA GLU A 173 -9.75 -3.84 -18.78
C GLU A 173 -10.31 -3.03 -17.61
N ILE A 174 -11.43 -3.47 -17.04
CA ILE A 174 -12.06 -2.82 -15.88
C ILE A 174 -11.13 -2.86 -14.65
N LEU A 175 -10.54 -4.02 -14.35
CA LEU A 175 -9.66 -4.20 -13.19
C LEU A 175 -8.29 -3.51 -13.35
N CYS A 176 -7.86 -3.21 -14.57
CA CYS A 176 -6.64 -2.45 -14.84
C CYS A 176 -6.91 -0.95 -15.09
N SER A 177 -8.16 -0.50 -14.97
CA SER A 177 -8.47 0.93 -15.11
C SER A 177 -7.79 1.74 -14.00
N PRO A 178 -7.42 3.01 -14.25
CA PRO A 178 -6.83 3.89 -13.23
C PRO A 178 -7.70 4.03 -11.97
N ASN A 179 -9.02 3.98 -12.16
CA ASN A 179 -10.02 4.14 -11.10
C ASN A 179 -10.53 2.79 -10.59
N ALA A 180 -9.89 1.67 -10.96
CA ALA A 180 -10.33 0.33 -10.56
C ALA A 180 -10.50 0.19 -9.04
N VAL A 181 -9.69 0.91 -8.26
CA VAL A 181 -9.75 0.94 -6.79
C VAL A 181 -11.05 1.59 -6.27
N GLU A 182 -11.60 2.58 -6.98
CA GLU A 182 -12.83 3.28 -6.59
C GLU A 182 -14.07 2.42 -6.80
N TYR A 183 -14.04 1.51 -7.77
CA TYR A 183 -15.09 0.53 -8.02
C TYR A 183 -15.00 -0.70 -7.10
N MET A 184 -14.01 -0.76 -6.21
CA MET A 184 -13.93 -1.80 -5.20
C MET A 184 -14.84 -1.43 -4.03
N SER A 185 -15.71 -2.36 -3.63
CA SER A 185 -16.61 -2.17 -2.47
C SER A 185 -15.88 -1.58 -1.27
N SER A 186 -16.38 -0.44 -0.78
CA SER A 186 -15.89 0.25 0.43
C SER A 186 -16.05 -0.64 1.66
N GLU A 187 -15.01 -0.70 2.48
CA GLU A 187 -14.98 -1.41 3.76
C GLU A 187 -15.20 -0.45 4.96
N GLU A 188 -15.67 0.78 4.73
CA GLU A 188 -15.85 1.83 5.75
C GLU A 188 -16.87 1.53 6.87
N SER A 189 -17.46 0.34 6.91
CA SER A 189 -18.50 -0.01 7.87
C SER A 189 -18.00 -0.63 9.19
N ASP A 190 -16.68 -0.65 9.46
CA ASP A 190 -16.12 -1.45 10.57
C ASP A 190 -15.17 -0.64 11.47
N ASN A 191 -15.52 0.61 11.78
CA ASN A 191 -14.94 1.36 12.89
C ASN A 191 -15.99 1.60 13.98
N ASP A 192 -16.55 0.52 14.52
CA ASP A 192 -17.04 0.56 15.89
C ASP A 192 -16.00 -0.15 16.75
N ASP A 193 -15.33 0.68 17.54
CA ASP A 193 -14.54 0.32 18.70
C ASP A 193 -15.37 -0.64 19.57
N ASP A 194 -14.88 -1.87 19.76
CA ASP A 194 -15.35 -2.71 20.86
C ASP A 194 -14.32 -3.79 21.15
N SER A 195 -13.61 -3.50 22.23
CA SER A 195 -12.77 -4.40 22.99
C SER A 195 -13.62 -5.56 23.51
N THR A 196 -13.57 -6.73 22.88
CA THR A 196 -14.00 -7.96 23.58
C THR A 196 -13.29 -9.17 22.99
N GLN A 197 -12.57 -9.89 23.85
CA GLN A 197 -11.95 -11.18 23.58
C GLN A 197 -13.05 -12.21 23.26
N GLY A 198 -13.27 -12.48 21.98
CA GLY A 198 -14.15 -13.57 21.53
C GLY A 198 -14.42 -13.50 20.02
N PRO A 199 -14.78 -14.61 19.36
CA PRO A 199 -15.28 -14.59 17.99
C PRO A 199 -16.55 -13.71 17.95
N LYS A 200 -16.47 -12.56 17.26
CA LYS A 200 -17.61 -11.63 17.12
C LYS A 200 -18.84 -12.40 16.61
N ALA A 201 -19.93 -12.33 17.37
CA ALA A 201 -21.23 -12.83 16.93
C ALA A 201 -21.57 -12.22 15.57
N ARG A 202 -21.93 -13.05 14.59
CA ARG A 202 -22.30 -12.59 13.25
C ARG A 202 -23.54 -11.70 13.35
N LYS A 203 -23.37 -10.38 13.31
CA LYS A 203 -24.47 -9.43 13.19
C LYS A 203 -25.14 -9.65 11.83
N ILE A 204 -26.27 -10.36 11.83
CA ILE A 204 -27.11 -10.53 10.64
C ILE A 204 -27.60 -9.13 10.25
N ARG A 205 -27.18 -8.65 9.07
CA ARG A 205 -27.60 -7.34 8.54
C ARG A 205 -29.13 -7.27 8.48
N LYS A 206 -29.70 -6.17 8.97
CA LYS A 206 -31.10 -5.83 8.76
C LYS A 206 -31.25 -5.40 7.31
N LEU A 207 -31.90 -6.23 6.50
CA LEU A 207 -32.17 -5.93 5.10
C LEU A 207 -33.35 -4.97 5.04
N VAL A 208 -33.19 -3.82 4.39
CA VAL A 208 -34.20 -2.73 4.35
C VAL A 208 -35.53 -3.18 3.70
N TRP A 209 -35.49 -4.28 2.94
CA TRP A 209 -36.64 -4.89 2.26
C TRP A 209 -37.31 -6.02 3.04
N GLU A 210 -36.88 -6.33 4.27
CA GLU A 210 -37.56 -7.33 5.11
C GLU A 210 -38.98 -6.85 5.41
N LYS A 211 -39.98 -7.49 4.78
CA LYS A 211 -41.40 -7.30 5.08
C LYS A 211 -41.61 -7.42 6.59
N SER A 212 -42.36 -6.50 7.19
CA SER A 212 -42.61 -6.44 8.64
C SER A 212 -42.99 -7.78 9.28
N LYS A 213 -43.72 -8.63 8.54
CA LYS A 213 -44.04 -10.02 8.94
C LYS A 213 -42.81 -10.90 9.14
N LEU A 214 -41.83 -10.87 8.22
CA LEU A 214 -40.59 -11.64 8.33
C LEU A 214 -39.71 -11.15 9.47
N ARG A 215 -39.71 -9.84 9.73
CA ARG A 215 -39.02 -9.25 10.88
C ARG A 215 -39.57 -9.80 12.20
N ASN A 216 -40.89 -9.83 12.36
CA ASN A 216 -41.53 -10.36 13.57
C ASN A 216 -41.28 -11.87 13.74
N ILE A 217 -41.33 -12.65 12.65
CA ILE A 217 -41.03 -14.09 12.70
C ILE A 217 -39.57 -14.31 13.13
N LYS A 218 -38.63 -13.56 12.56
CA LYS A 218 -37.20 -13.64 12.92
C LYS A 218 -36.95 -13.25 14.38
N SER A 219 -37.60 -12.21 14.89
CA SER A 219 -37.50 -11.84 16.31
C SER A 219 -37.98 -12.95 17.23
N ARG A 220 -39.14 -13.57 16.94
CA ARG A 220 -39.67 -14.69 17.74
C ARG A 220 -38.76 -15.92 17.74
N ILE A 221 -38.11 -16.21 16.61
CA ILE A 221 -37.13 -17.30 16.52
C ILE A 221 -35.89 -17.01 17.36
N VAL A 222 -35.44 -15.76 17.39
CA VAL A 222 -34.29 -15.33 18.21
C VAL A 222 -34.61 -15.38 19.69
N GLU A 223 -35.80 -14.91 20.10
CA GLU A 223 -36.28 -15.00 21.49
C GLU A 223 -36.35 -16.46 21.95
N ALA A 224 -37.01 -17.33 21.17
CA ALA A 224 -37.10 -18.76 21.49
C ALA A 224 -35.73 -19.46 21.58
N TYR A 225 -34.76 -19.05 20.75
CA TYR A 225 -33.40 -19.57 20.81
C TYR A 225 -32.66 -19.11 22.08
N LEU A 226 -32.85 -17.85 22.49
CA LEU A 226 -32.22 -17.30 23.70
C LEU A 226 -32.83 -17.89 24.97
N GLU A 227 -34.15 -18.07 25.02
CA GLU A 227 -34.86 -18.75 26.10
C GLU A 227 -34.40 -20.20 26.24
N GLY A 228 -34.21 -20.91 25.12
CA GLY A 228 -33.67 -22.28 25.10
C GLY A 228 -32.18 -22.39 25.48
N LEU A 229 -31.44 -21.28 25.50
CA LEU A 229 -30.06 -21.25 25.99
C LEU A 229 -29.97 -21.05 27.50
N SER A 230 -30.92 -20.33 28.12
CA SER A 230 -30.95 -20.14 29.58
C SER A 230 -31.29 -21.40 30.38
N GLU A 231 -31.87 -22.42 29.74
CA GLU A 231 -32.24 -23.69 30.40
C GLU A 231 -31.12 -24.75 30.40
N ARG A 232 -30.07 -24.59 29.59
CA ARG A 232 -28.94 -25.55 29.48
C ARG A 232 -27.68 -25.12 30.24
N GLN A 233 -27.79 -24.11 31.09
CA GLN A 233 -26.73 -23.66 32.00
C GLN A 233 -27.24 -23.61 33.46
N CYS A 234 -27.74 -24.74 33.94
CA CYS A 234 -27.76 -25.11 35.36
C CYS A 234 -26.92 -26.39 35.53
#